data_AF-A0AAW6E6M6-F1
#
_entry.id   AF-A0AAW6E6M6-F1
#
_cell.length_a   1.000
_cell.length_b   1.000
_cell.length_c   1.000
_cell.angle_alpha   90.00
_cell.angle_beta   90.00
_cell.angle_gamma   90.00
#
_symmetry.space_group_name_H-M   'P 1'
#
loop_
_entity.id
_entity.type
_entity.pdbx_description
1 polymer ?
#
loop_
_entity_poly.entity_id
_entity_poly.type
_entity_poly.pdbx_seq_one_letter_code
_entity_poly.pdbx_strand_id
1 'polypeptide(L)'
;MLFSEEAIGFLFENHTRDSKEWFKEHKADYHRLIEEPFAELITALTPIMNDIDSRIVCNPKKISRLYKDARYNKGGPIFRESVWCSLKCQRDKSDV
;
A
#
# COMPACT_ATOMS: atom_id res chain seq x y z
N MET A 1 6.66 14.00 9.59
CA MET A 1 5.43 13.22 9.31
C MET A 1 5.81 12.07 8.40
N LEU A 2 5.22 10.89 8.58
CA LEU A 2 5.51 9.72 7.74
C LEU A 2 5.09 9.95 6.27
N PHE A 3 3.97 10.65 6.06
CA PHE A 3 3.48 11.01 4.73
C PHE A 3 3.67 12.51 4.49
N SER A 4 4.14 12.86 3.28
CA SER A 4 4.32 14.23 2.82
C SER A 4 3.18 14.66 1.89
N GLU A 5 2.99 15.97 1.70
CA GLU A 5 2.10 16.50 0.67
C GLU A 5 2.53 16.03 -0.74
N GLU A 6 3.83 15.84 -0.95
CA GLU A 6 4.40 15.27 -2.17
C GLU A 6 3.84 13.87 -2.46
N ALA A 7 3.62 13.03 -1.44
CA ALA A 7 3.03 11.71 -1.60
C ALA A 7 1.57 11.77 -2.10
N ILE A 8 0.80 12.74 -1.61
CA ILE A 8 -0.58 12.98 -2.07
C ILE A 8 -0.56 13.50 -3.51
N GLY A 9 0.32 14.46 -3.80
CA GLY A 9 0.53 14.98 -5.16
C GLY A 9 0.89 13.88 -6.15
N PHE A 10 1.82 12.99 -5.77
CA PHE A 10 2.21 11.84 -6.59
C PHE A 10 1.01 10.94 -6.94
N LEU A 11 0.18 10.58 -5.96
CA LEU A 11 -0.98 9.70 -6.21
C LEU A 11 -2.01 10.38 -7.13
N PHE A 12 -2.27 11.66 -6.92
CA PHE A 12 -3.17 12.45 -7.76
C PHE A 12 -2.64 12.54 -9.21
N GLU A 13 -1.36 12.84 -9.35
CA GLU A 13 -0.71 13.01 -10.65
C GLU A 13 -0.61 11.69 -11.42
N ASN A 14 -0.24 10.60 -10.74
CA ASN A 14 -0.23 9.25 -11.30
C ASN A 14 -1.61 8.83 -11.81
N HIS A 15 -2.65 9.08 -11.01
CA HIS A 15 -4.02 8.76 -11.42
C HIS A 15 -4.50 9.64 -12.59
N THR A 16 -4.16 10.92 -12.59
CA THR A 16 -4.54 11.86 -13.66
C THR A 16 -3.89 11.51 -14.99
N ARG A 17 -2.60 11.11 -14.98
CA ARG A 17 -1.88 10.67 -16.18
C ARG A 17 -2.32 9.30 -16.66
N ASP A 18 -2.61 8.40 -15.72
CA ASP A 18 -3.01 7.03 -15.94
C ASP A 18 -2.13 6.22 -16.92
N SER A 19 -0.82 6.52 -16.98
CA SER A 19 0.14 5.91 -17.91
C SER A 19 1.09 4.95 -17.19
N LYS A 20 1.27 3.75 -17.77
CA LYS A 20 2.19 2.72 -17.24
C LYS A 20 3.65 3.11 -17.43
N GLU A 21 3.94 3.79 -18.53
CA GLU A 21 5.26 4.30 -18.89
C GLU A 21 5.68 5.36 -17.87
N TRP A 22 4.79 6.32 -17.61
CA TRP A 22 5.02 7.35 -16.59
C TRP A 22 5.26 6.72 -15.21
N PHE A 23 4.40 5.79 -14.79
CA PHE A 23 4.59 5.12 -13.49
C PHE A 23 5.91 4.34 -13.42
N LYS A 24 6.35 3.72 -14.53
CA LYS A 24 7.62 2.99 -14.58
C LYS A 24 8.80 3.92 -14.35
N GLU A 25 8.77 5.12 -14.94
CA GLU A 25 9.79 6.16 -14.75
C GLU A 25 9.81 6.68 -13.31
N HIS A 26 8.64 6.83 -12.69
CA HIS A 26 8.50 7.37 -11.33
C HIS A 26 8.35 6.28 -10.25
N LYS A 27 8.76 5.04 -10.57
CA LYS A 27 8.64 3.91 -9.64
C LYS A 27 9.48 4.11 -8.38
N ALA A 28 10.63 4.79 -8.51
CA ALA A 28 11.48 5.13 -7.37
C ALA A 28 10.77 6.12 -6.43
N ASP A 29 10.03 7.09 -6.97
CA ASP A 29 9.23 8.02 -6.17
C ASP A 29 8.09 7.31 -5.46
N TYR A 30 7.40 6.37 -6.12
CA TYR A 30 6.40 5.55 -5.45
C TYR A 30 6.98 4.78 -4.26
N HIS A 31 8.19 4.22 -4.40
CA HIS A 31 8.86 3.52 -3.31
C HIS A 31 9.14 4.46 -2.13
N ARG A 32 9.79 5.60 -2.41
CA ARG A 32 10.17 6.61 -1.41
C ARG A 32 8.97 7.29 -0.73
N LEU A 33 7.95 7.64 -1.50
CA LEU A 33 6.83 8.46 -1.03
C LEU A 33 5.70 7.64 -0.42
N ILE A 34 5.57 6.36 -0.80
CA ILE A 34 4.44 5.51 -0.38
C ILE A 34 4.95 4.26 0.33
N GLU A 35 5.75 3.41 -0.33
CA GLU A 35 6.10 2.10 0.23
C GLU A 35 6.93 2.21 1.52
N GLU A 36 7.96 3.06 1.54
CA GLU A 36 8.81 3.30 2.70
C GLU A 36 8.01 3.88 3.90
N PRO A 37 7.23 4.97 3.75
CA PRO A 37 6.36 5.47 4.81
C PRO A 37 5.37 4.45 5.39
N PHE A 38 4.75 3.64 4.53
CA PHE A 38 3.84 2.59 5.00
C PHE A 38 4.59 1.48 5.76
N ALA A 39 5.79 1.11 5.30
CA ALA A 39 6.61 0.13 5.98
C ALA A 39 7.02 0.63 7.37
N GLU A 40 7.41 1.90 7.49
CA GLU A 40 7.72 2.55 8.75
C GLU A 40 6.50 2.59 9.68
N LEU A 41 5.34 3.01 9.18
CA LEU A 41 4.08 3.02 9.93
C LEU A 41 3.73 1.63 10.50
N ILE A 42 3.75 0.61 9.65
CA ILE A 42 3.38 -0.76 10.06
C ILE A 42 4.40 -1.30 11.08
N THR A 43 5.68 -1.00 10.90
CA THR A 43 6.74 -1.40 11.83
C THR A 43 6.53 -0.73 13.19
N ALA A 44 6.24 0.57 13.22
CA ALA A 44 5.96 1.31 14.45
C ALA A 44 4.69 0.82 15.17
N LEU A 45 3.67 0.37 14.42
CA LEU A 45 2.44 -0.21 14.98
C LEU A 45 2.61 -1.63 15.53
N THR A 46 3.64 -2.36 15.09
CA THR A 46 3.84 -3.77 15.43
C THR A 46 3.84 -4.06 16.93
N PRO A 47 4.60 -3.35 17.81
CA PRO A 47 4.58 -3.65 19.24
C PRO A 47 3.21 -3.43 19.87
N ILE A 48 2.47 -2.39 19.44
CA ILE A 48 1.13 -2.08 19.94
C ILE A 48 0.14 -3.16 19.52
N MET A 49 0.18 -3.58 18.26
CA MET A 49 -0.70 -4.63 17.75
C MET A 49 -0.41 -5.99 18.40
N ASN A 50 0.86 -6.29 18.67
CA ASN A 50 1.26 -7.51 19.37
C ASN A 50 0.76 -7.55 20.82
N ASP A 51 0.71 -6.41 21.51
CA ASP A 51 0.14 -6.28 22.86
C ASP A 51 -1.38 -6.52 22.87
N ILE A 52 -2.08 -6.03 21.83
CA ILE A 52 -3.53 -6.22 21.66
C ILE A 52 -3.86 -7.68 21.34
N ASP A 53 -3.21 -8.25 20.32
CA ASP A 53 -3.36 -9.66 19.94
C ASP A 53 -2.12 -10.10 19.15
N SER A 54 -1.30 -10.95 19.75
CA SER A 54 -0.05 -11.47 19.15
C SER A 54 -0.26 -12.28 17.87
N ARG A 55 -1.50 -12.64 17.53
CA ARG A 55 -1.84 -13.28 16.25
C ARG A 55 -1.93 -12.27 15.11
N ILE A 56 -2.05 -10.96 15.37
CA ILE A 56 -2.12 -9.93 14.33
C ILE A 56 -0.75 -9.81 13.65
N VAL A 57 -0.70 -10.15 12.36
CA VAL A 57 0.52 -10.07 11.57
C VAL A 57 0.68 -8.68 10.98
N CYS A 58 1.65 -7.93 11.48
CA CYS A 58 2.08 -6.63 10.94
C CYS A 58 3.18 -6.82 9.90
N ASN A 59 2.80 -7.10 8.65
CA ASN A 59 3.75 -7.23 7.55
C ASN A 59 3.87 -5.91 6.77
N PRO A 60 5.04 -5.24 6.77
CA PRO A 60 5.23 -3.93 6.13
C PRO A 60 5.02 -3.95 4.61
N LYS A 61 5.03 -5.13 3.98
CA LYS A 61 4.77 -5.30 2.53
C LYS A 61 3.29 -5.48 2.21
N LYS A 62 2.39 -5.52 3.20
CA LYS A 62 0.95 -5.75 3.01
C LYS A 62 0.18 -4.44 2.85
N ILE A 63 0.59 -3.67 1.85
CA ILE A 63 -0.16 -2.53 1.33
C ILE A 63 -0.94 -2.93 0.07
N SER A 64 -1.98 -2.16 -0.25
CA SER A 64 -2.79 -2.33 -1.44
C SER A 64 -1.97 -2.08 -2.69
N ARG A 65 -2.26 -2.83 -3.76
CA ARG A 65 -1.64 -2.58 -5.06
C ARG A 65 -2.19 -1.27 -5.64
N LEU A 66 -1.29 -0.43 -6.15
CA LEU A 66 -1.66 0.80 -6.84
C LEU A 66 -2.47 0.53 -8.12
N TYR A 67 -2.17 -0.55 -8.83
CA TYR A 67 -2.95 -1.00 -9.98
C TYR A 67 -4.36 -1.45 -9.57
N LYS A 68 -5.36 -1.00 -10.32
CA LYS A 68 -6.71 -1.58 -10.27
C LYS A 68 -6.69 -2.98 -10.88
N ASP A 69 -7.59 -3.84 -10.41
CA ASP A 69 -7.73 -5.18 -10.96
C ASP A 69 -8.42 -5.11 -12.32
N ALA A 70 -7.65 -5.39 -13.38
CA ALA A 70 -8.11 -5.29 -14.77
C ALA A 70 -9.31 -6.20 -15.08
N ARG A 71 -9.55 -7.26 -14.28
CA ARG A 71 -10.70 -8.16 -14.47
C ARG A 71 -12.02 -7.45 -14.19
N TYR A 72 -12.02 -6.52 -13.24
CA TYR A 72 -13.21 -5.80 -12.78
C TYR A 72 -13.28 -4.37 -13.32
N ASN A 73 -12.18 -3.83 -13.84
CA ASN A 73 -12.05 -2.44 -14.26
C ASN A 73 -12.09 -2.31 -15.80
N LYS A 74 -13.22 -2.65 -16.42
CA LYS A 74 -13.39 -2.58 -17.89
C LYS A 74 -13.52 -1.14 -18.35
N GLY A 75 -12.50 -0.64 -19.07
CA GLY A 75 -12.48 0.73 -19.61
C GLY A 75 -12.31 1.84 -18.56
N GLY A 76 -12.04 1.48 -17.30
CA GLY A 76 -11.74 2.43 -16.24
C GLY A 76 -10.23 2.70 -16.10
N PRO A 77 -9.84 3.64 -15.24
CA PRO A 77 -8.45 4.04 -15.08
C PRO A 77 -7.59 2.92 -14.47
N ILE A 78 -6.37 2.78 -14.94
CA ILE A 78 -5.40 1.74 -14.56
C ILE A 78 -5.00 1.87 -13.09
N PHE A 79 -4.79 3.08 -12.59
CA PHE A 79 -4.26 3.33 -11.25
C PHE A 79 -5.30 3.82 -10.25
N ARG A 80 -5.07 3.53 -8.97
CA ARG A 80 -5.85 4.06 -7.83
C ARG A 80 -5.32 5.43 -7.41
N GLU A 81 -6.23 6.25 -6.88
CA GLU A 81 -5.93 7.54 -6.24
C GLU A 81 -5.49 7.38 -4.78
N SER A 82 -5.75 6.23 -4.17
CA SER A 82 -5.47 5.95 -2.76
C SER A 82 -4.82 4.58 -2.57
N VAL A 83 -4.03 4.50 -1.49
CA VAL A 83 -3.32 3.30 -1.05
C VAL A 83 -3.69 3.05 0.42
N TRP A 84 -3.90 1.80 0.80
CA TRP A 84 -4.22 1.40 2.17
C TRP A 84 -3.38 0.19 2.59
N CYS A 85 -3.25 -0.04 3.89
CA CYS A 85 -2.67 -1.27 4.43
C CYS A 85 -3.75 -2.11 5.13
N SER A 86 -3.54 -3.42 5.22
CA SER A 86 -4.42 -4.30 6.00
C SER A 86 -3.59 -5.19 6.92
N LEU A 87 -3.91 -5.17 8.20
CA LEU A 87 -3.39 -6.10 9.19
C LEU A 87 -4.35 -7.28 9.29
N LYS A 88 -3.83 -8.50 9.42
CA LYS A 88 -4.66 -9.70 9.49
C LYS A 88 -4.14 -10.62 10.57
N CYS A 89 -5.05 -11.27 11.30
CA CYS A 89 -4.67 -12.35 12.18
C CYS A 89 -4.11 -13.52 11.36
N GLN A 90 -3.03 -14.12 11.85
CA GLN A 90 -2.59 -15.41 11.36
C GLN A 90 -3.74 -16.39 11.58
N ARG A 91 -4.19 -17.03 10.51
CA ARG A 91 -5.08 -18.17 10.67
C ARG A 91 -4.28 -19.26 11.36
N ASP A 92 -4.86 -19.83 12.42
CA ASP A 92 -4.40 -21.11 12.92
C ASP A 92 -4.39 -22.06 11.72
N LYS A 93 -3.25 -22.69 11.46
CA LYS A 93 -3.26 -23.88 10.63
C LYS A 93 -4.06 -24.90 11.44
N SER A 94 -5.34 -25.02 11.15
CA SER A 94 -6.08 -26.21 11.55
C SER A 94 -5.36 -27.38 10.89
N ASP A 95 -4.66 -28.17 11.68
CA ASP A 95 -4.09 -29.45 11.28
C ASP A 95 -5.24 -30.33 10.76
N VAL A 96 -5.35 -30.43 9.44
CA VAL A 96 -6.18 -31.40 8.72
C VAL A 96 -5.35 -31.97 7.59
#